data_AF-A0A7X5N304-F1
#
_entry.id   AF-A0A7X5N304-F1
#
_cell.length_a   1.000
_cell.length_b   1.000
_cell.length_c   1.000
_cell.angle_alpha   90.00
_cell.angle_beta   90.00
_cell.angle_gamma   90.00
#
_symmetry.space_group_name_H-M   'P 1'
#
loop_
_entity.id
_entity.type
_entity.pdbx_description
1 polymer ?
#
loop_
_entity_poly.entity_id
_entity_poly.type
_entity_poly.pdbx_seq_one_letter_code
_entity_poly.pdbx_strand_id
1 'polypeptide(L)'
;GLRDAIAEQGGDPAQVNPVVPVQLIVDHSLAVEYAGFDKQAFAKNRSVEDRRNADRFHFIEWTKRAFENMEVIPPGNGIMHQINLEKMSPVIYTLDGVAFPDTCVGTDSHTPHV
;
A
#
# COMPACT_ATOMS: atom_id res chain seq x y z
N GLY A 1 6.53 -9.21 16.71
CA GLY A 1 6.84 -9.22 15.26
C GLY A 1 8.34 -9.27 15.04
N LEU A 2 8.83 -9.21 13.78
CA LEU A 2 10.28 -9.29 13.49
C LEU A 2 11.09 -8.26 14.29
N ARG A 3 10.59 -7.02 14.43
CA ARG A 3 11.20 -5.98 15.27
C ARG A 3 11.35 -6.39 16.73
N ASP A 4 10.30 -6.96 17.33
CA ASP A 4 10.33 -7.44 18.71
C ASP A 4 11.32 -8.59 18.88
N ALA A 5 11.36 -9.52 17.91
CA ALA A 5 12.30 -10.65 17.94
C ALA A 5 13.77 -10.18 17.88
N ILE A 6 14.09 -9.14 17.11
CA ILE A 6 15.42 -8.51 17.10
C ILE A 6 15.71 -7.83 18.45
N ALA A 7 14.73 -7.12 19.02
CA ALA A 7 14.87 -6.47 20.32
C ALA A 7 15.15 -7.49 21.45
N GLU A 8 14.41 -8.60 21.47
CA GLU A 8 14.56 -9.69 22.45
C GLU A 8 15.94 -10.34 22.39
N GLN A 9 16.58 -10.33 21.21
CA GLN A 9 17.95 -10.83 21.00
C GLN A 9 19.02 -9.75 21.26
N GLY A 10 18.64 -8.54 21.68
CA GLY A 10 19.56 -7.43 21.97
C GLY A 10 20.06 -6.67 20.74
N GLY A 11 19.45 -6.89 19.57
CA GLY A 11 19.74 -6.13 18.34
C GLY A 11 18.92 -4.84 18.25
N ASP A 12 19.21 -4.03 17.22
CA ASP A 12 18.46 -2.81 16.92
C ASP A 12 17.22 -3.11 16.04
N PRO A 13 15.98 -2.96 16.56
CA PRO A 13 14.77 -3.24 15.80
C PRO A 13 14.59 -2.33 14.58
N ALA A 14 15.19 -1.13 14.59
CA ALA A 14 15.09 -0.20 13.46
C ALA A 14 15.72 -0.77 12.19
N GLN A 15 16.65 -1.73 12.31
CA GLN A 15 17.23 -2.44 11.16
C GLN A 15 16.22 -3.29 10.39
N VAL A 16 15.09 -3.65 11.00
CA VAL A 16 13.98 -4.27 10.27
C VAL A 16 13.23 -3.15 9.55
N ASN A 17 13.70 -2.82 8.35
CA ASN A 17 13.13 -1.80 7.49
C ASN A 17 13.24 -2.19 6.01
N PRO A 18 12.27 -1.82 5.14
CA PRO A 18 12.44 -1.96 3.70
C PRO A 18 13.69 -1.21 3.20
N VAL A 19 14.54 -1.92 2.47
CA VAL A 19 15.76 -1.37 1.85
C VAL A 19 15.52 -0.82 0.44
N VAL A 20 14.34 -1.10 -0.13
CA VAL A 20 13.86 -0.57 -1.41
C VAL A 20 12.54 0.18 -1.19
N PRO A 21 12.13 1.09 -2.10
CA PRO A 21 10.81 1.69 -2.04
C PRO A 21 9.70 0.65 -1.99
N VAL A 22 8.76 0.82 -1.07
CA VAL A 22 7.56 -0.02 -0.93
C VAL A 22 6.33 0.86 -1.02
N GLN A 23 5.41 0.48 -1.90
CA GLN A 23 4.12 1.13 -2.08
C GLN A 23 3.03 0.15 -1.64
N LEU A 24 2.24 0.55 -0.65
CA LEU A 24 1.06 -0.20 -0.19
C LEU A 24 -0.19 0.51 -0.65
N ILE A 25 -1.03 -0.20 -1.39
CA ILE A 25 -2.28 0.35 -1.94
C ILE A 25 -3.46 -0.36 -1.30
N VAL A 26 -4.41 0.43 -0.81
CA VAL A 26 -5.61 -0.10 -0.20
C VAL A 26 -6.74 -0.11 -1.23
N ASP A 27 -6.97 -1.25 -1.88
CA ASP A 27 -7.99 -1.43 -2.91
C ASP A 27 -8.93 -2.62 -2.67
N HIS A 28 -8.53 -3.58 -1.81
CA HIS A 28 -9.30 -4.79 -1.47
C HIS A 28 -10.15 -4.68 -0.18
N SER A 29 -10.51 -3.46 0.26
CA SER A 29 -11.30 -3.25 1.48
C SER A 29 -12.76 -2.85 1.23
N LEU A 30 -13.08 -2.30 0.06
CA LEU A 30 -14.43 -1.85 -0.29
C LEU A 30 -15.28 -3.04 -0.74
N ALA A 31 -16.40 -3.25 -0.06
CA ALA A 31 -17.45 -4.18 -0.50
C ALA A 31 -18.66 -3.39 -1.04
N VAL A 32 -19.35 -3.94 -2.04
CA VAL A 32 -20.59 -3.35 -2.58
C VAL A 32 -21.77 -3.77 -1.70
N GLU A 33 -22.12 -2.92 -0.74
CA GLU A 33 -23.27 -3.12 0.18
C GLU A 33 -24.52 -2.39 -0.32
N TYR A 34 -24.32 -1.28 -1.03
CA TYR A 34 -25.32 -0.48 -1.71
C TYR A 34 -25.02 -0.45 -3.21
N ALA A 35 -26.00 -0.87 -4.02
CA ALA A 35 -25.85 -0.96 -5.47
C ALA A 35 -26.02 0.40 -6.18
N GLY A 36 -25.48 0.51 -7.39
CA GLY A 36 -25.34 1.78 -8.11
C GLY A 36 -26.63 2.50 -8.53
N PHE A 37 -27.81 1.91 -8.33
CA PHE A 37 -29.08 2.63 -8.52
C PHE A 37 -29.34 3.65 -7.41
N ASP A 38 -28.75 3.45 -6.22
CA ASP A 38 -28.79 4.43 -5.14
C ASP A 38 -27.78 5.54 -5.44
N LYS A 39 -28.26 6.77 -5.61
CA LYS A 39 -27.42 7.95 -5.86
C LYS A 39 -26.38 8.20 -4.75
N GLN A 40 -26.60 7.65 -3.56
CA GLN A 40 -25.70 7.74 -2.40
C GLN A 40 -24.86 6.47 -2.20
N ALA A 41 -24.91 5.49 -3.12
CA ALA A 41 -24.23 4.21 -2.98
C ALA A 41 -22.73 4.36 -2.69
N PHE A 42 -22.05 5.26 -3.41
CA PHE A 42 -20.62 5.50 -3.22
C PHE A 42 -20.29 5.92 -1.77
N ALA A 43 -20.92 7.00 -1.28
CA ALA A 43 -20.67 7.50 0.07
C ALA A 43 -21.06 6.48 1.15
N LYS A 44 -22.17 5.75 0.94
CA LYS A 44 -22.61 4.71 1.88
C LYS A 44 -21.66 3.52 1.93
N ASN A 45 -21.20 3.02 0.78
CA ASN A 45 -20.22 1.92 0.74
C ASN A 45 -18.89 2.33 1.39
N ARG A 46 -18.43 3.57 1.16
CA ARG A 46 -17.24 4.14 1.84
C ARG A 46 -17.40 4.20 3.35
N SER A 47 -18.54 4.67 3.83
CA SER A 47 -18.81 4.69 5.28
C SER A 47 -18.82 3.29 5.89
N VAL A 48 -19.31 2.28 5.18
CA VAL A 48 -19.25 0.88 5.64
C VAL A 48 -17.82 0.35 5.64
N GLU A 49 -17.05 0.62 4.59
CA GLU A 49 -15.63 0.26 4.50
C GLU A 49 -14.81 0.84 5.65
N ASP A 50 -14.94 2.15 5.91
CA ASP A 50 -14.23 2.84 6.98
C ASP A 50 -14.57 2.23 8.35
N ARG A 51 -15.86 1.96 8.60
CA ARG A 51 -16.32 1.35 9.86
C ARG A 51 -15.80 -0.09 10.03
N ARG A 52 -15.82 -0.90 8.96
CA ARG A 52 -15.43 -2.33 9.04
C ARG A 52 -13.92 -2.52 9.11
N ASN A 53 -13.14 -1.59 8.57
CA ASN A 53 -11.69 -1.71 8.48
C ASN A 53 -10.93 -0.70 9.36
N ALA A 54 -11.59 -0.03 10.30
CA ALA A 54 -10.99 0.99 11.16
C ALA A 54 -9.65 0.57 11.77
N ASP A 55 -9.57 -0.62 12.38
CA ASP A 55 -8.34 -1.12 12.99
C ASP A 55 -7.25 -1.42 11.94
N ARG A 56 -7.63 -1.97 10.78
CA ARG A 56 -6.71 -2.26 9.68
C ARG A 56 -6.15 -0.96 9.09
N PHE A 57 -6.99 0.05 8.89
CA PHE A 57 -6.57 1.35 8.40
C PHE A 57 -5.69 2.08 9.41
N HIS A 58 -5.99 1.96 10.71
CA HIS A 58 -5.13 2.48 11.76
C HIS A 58 -3.74 1.82 11.74
N PHE A 59 -3.69 0.49 11.61
CA PHE A 59 -2.43 -0.24 11.49
C PHE A 59 -1.63 0.14 10.23
N ILE A 60 -2.31 0.28 9.08
CA ILE A 60 -1.69 0.71 7.83
C ILE A 60 -1.17 2.16 7.93
N GLU A 61 -1.89 3.07 8.58
CA GLU A 61 -1.41 4.43 8.82
C GLU A 61 -0.19 4.45 9.76
N TRP A 62 -0.15 3.53 10.74
CA TRP A 62 1.03 3.37 11.58
C TRP A 62 2.26 2.93 10.77
N THR A 63 2.13 2.03 9.77
CA THR A 63 3.29 1.57 8.99
C THR A 63 3.98 2.70 8.23
N LYS A 64 3.23 3.69 7.75
CA LYS A 64 3.75 4.90 7.10
C LYS A 64 4.73 5.70 7.99
N ARG A 65 4.56 5.63 9.32
CA ARG A 65 5.43 6.30 10.30
C ARG A 65 6.48 5.37 10.87
N ALA A 66 6.19 4.07 10.89
CA ALA A 66 7.06 3.08 11.51
C ALA A 66 8.21 2.63 10.60
N PHE A 67 8.05 2.72 9.27
CA PHE A 67 9.04 2.27 8.31
C PHE A 67 9.50 3.42 7.40
N GLU A 68 10.80 3.47 7.14
CA GLU A 68 11.37 4.29 6.08
C GLU A 68 11.11 3.62 4.72
N ASN A 69 11.07 4.39 3.64
CA ASN A 69 10.77 3.92 2.28
C ASN A 69 9.37 3.32 2.08
N MET A 70 8.44 3.58 3.00
CA MET A 70 7.06 3.10 2.94
C MET A 70 6.12 4.23 2.49
N GLU A 71 5.49 4.06 1.33
CA GLU A 71 4.39 4.90 0.87
C GLU A 71 3.06 4.15 0.97
N VAL A 72 2.03 4.82 1.47
CA VAL A 72 0.67 4.26 1.61
C VAL A 72 -0.29 5.11 0.79
N ILE A 73 -0.95 4.46 -0.17
CA ILE A 73 -2.03 5.04 -0.97
C ILE A 73 -3.37 4.69 -0.31
N PRO A 74 -4.12 5.70 0.20
CA PRO A 74 -5.31 5.46 0.99
C PRO A 74 -6.45 4.84 0.16
N PRO A 75 -7.45 4.23 0.80
CA PRO A 75 -8.54 3.57 0.10
C PRO A 75 -9.35 4.55 -0.75
N GLY A 76 -9.86 4.08 -1.88
CA GLY A 76 -10.76 4.84 -2.76
C GLY A 76 -10.05 5.63 -3.87
N ASN A 77 -8.75 5.41 -4.06
CA ASN A 77 -7.95 6.06 -5.11
C ASN A 77 -7.79 5.21 -6.39
N GLY A 78 -8.40 4.02 -6.45
CA GLY A 78 -8.33 3.11 -7.59
C GLY A 78 -7.87 1.71 -7.20
N ILE A 79 -7.49 0.94 -8.23
CA ILE A 79 -6.99 -0.44 -8.11
C ILE A 79 -5.47 -0.43 -8.28
N MET A 80 -4.77 -1.26 -7.51
CA MET A 80 -3.31 -1.25 -7.42
C MET A 80 -2.59 -1.21 -8.78
N HIS A 81 -2.93 -2.14 -9.67
CA HIS A 81 -2.27 -2.26 -10.98
C HIS A 81 -2.56 -1.08 -11.91
N GLN A 82 -3.76 -0.50 -11.83
CA GLN A 82 -4.11 0.67 -12.63
C GLN A 82 -3.35 1.91 -12.16
N ILE A 83 -3.27 2.13 -10.85
CA ILE A 83 -2.49 3.24 -10.29
C ILE A 83 -1.00 3.04 -10.64
N ASN A 84 -0.51 1.79 -10.64
CA ASN A 84 0.87 1.52 -11.02
C ASN A 84 1.19 2.00 -12.44
N LEU A 85 0.36 1.59 -13.40
CA LEU A 85 0.50 1.96 -14.81
C LEU A 85 0.33 3.47 -15.04
N GLU A 86 -0.62 4.11 -14.36
CA GLU A 86 -0.98 5.50 -14.65
C GLU A 86 -0.14 6.53 -13.87
N LYS A 87 0.45 6.16 -12.74
CA LYS A 87 1.03 7.11 -11.78
C LYS A 87 2.35 6.71 -11.13
N MET A 88 2.61 5.43 -10.88
CA MET A 88 3.74 5.04 -10.03
C MET A 88 4.94 4.48 -10.78
N SER A 89 4.75 3.80 -11.92
CA SER A 89 5.89 3.29 -12.68
C SER A 89 6.53 4.40 -13.52
N PRO A 90 7.80 4.77 -13.26
CA PRO A 90 8.52 5.71 -14.13
C PRO A 90 9.08 5.04 -15.39
N VAL A 91 8.93 3.72 -15.54
CA VAL A 91 9.56 2.85 -16.56
C VAL A 91 11.09 2.79 -16.45
N ILE A 92 11.76 3.91 -16.20
CA ILE A 92 13.20 4.04 -15.96
C ILE A 92 13.42 4.84 -14.68
N TYR A 93 14.17 4.27 -13.73
CA TYR A 93 14.67 5.02 -12.58
C TYR A 93 16.00 5.69 -12.91
N THR A 94 16.26 6.84 -12.28
CA THR A 94 17.59 7.47 -12.26
C THR A 94 18.02 7.68 -10.81
N LEU A 95 19.09 7.01 -10.40
CA LEU A 95 19.67 7.14 -9.06
C LEU A 95 21.17 7.38 -9.20
N ASP A 96 21.69 8.41 -8.53
CA ASP A 96 23.11 8.75 -8.53
C ASP A 96 23.75 8.83 -9.92
N GLY A 97 23.00 9.37 -10.89
CA GLY A 97 23.44 9.52 -12.28
C GLY A 97 23.37 8.24 -13.12
N VAL A 98 22.88 7.13 -12.58
CA VAL A 98 22.69 5.86 -13.29
C VAL A 98 21.21 5.67 -13.62
N ALA A 99 20.92 5.44 -14.91
CA ALA A 99 19.59 5.07 -15.37
C ALA A 99 19.45 3.55 -15.48
N PHE A 100 18.37 2.99 -14.96
CA PHE A 100 18.11 1.55 -14.97
C PHE A 100 16.60 1.27 -15.11
N PRO A 101 16.21 0.11 -15.68
CA PRO A 101 14.79 -0.23 -15.85
C PRO A 101 14.09 -0.31 -14.50
N ASP A 102 12.83 0.13 -14.48
CA ASP A 102 11.92 -0.19 -13.40
C ASP A 102 11.72 -1.72 -13.34
N THR A 103 11.81 -2.27 -12.14
CA THR A 103 11.47 -3.66 -11.86
C THR A 103 10.74 -3.70 -10.53
N CYS A 104 9.64 -4.44 -10.46
CA CYS A 104 8.88 -4.60 -9.23
C CYS A 104 8.53 -6.06 -8.98
N VAL A 105 8.37 -6.39 -7.70
CA VAL A 105 7.67 -7.60 -7.24
C VAL A 105 6.54 -7.13 -6.32
N GLY A 106 5.35 -7.69 -6.50
CA GLY A 106 4.17 -7.34 -5.73
C GLY A 106 3.63 -8.55 -4.99
N THR A 107 2.96 -8.31 -3.86
CA THR A 107 2.26 -9.35 -3.09
C THR A 107 0.88 -9.68 -3.68
N ASP A 108 0.71 -9.49 -4.99
CA ASP A 108 -0.50 -9.80 -5.76
C ASP A 108 -0.13 -10.52 -7.07
N SER A 109 -0.90 -11.53 -7.45
CA SER A 109 -0.62 -12.37 -8.61
C SER A 109 -0.72 -11.63 -9.95
N HIS A 110 -1.44 -10.52 -10.02
CA HIS A 110 -1.62 -9.75 -11.25
C HIS A 110 -0.58 -8.65 -11.41
N THR A 111 0.45 -8.62 -10.55
CA THR A 111 1.62 -7.76 -10.74
C THR A 111 2.21 -7.83 -12.16
N PRO A 112 2.16 -8.94 -12.93
CA PRO A 112 2.58 -8.92 -14.34
C PRO A 112 1.81 -7.96 -15.27
N HIS A 113 0.75 -7.28 -14.80
CA HIS A 113 0.09 -6.20 -15.52
C HIS A 113 0.89 -4.88 -15.53
N VAL A 114 2.00 -4.80 -14.79
CA VAL A 114 2.93 -3.66 -14.82
C VAL A 114 3.62 -3.48 -16.17
#